data_AF-A0AB38BM10-F1
#
_entry.id   AF-A0AB38BM10-F1
#
_cell.length_a   1.000
_cell.length_b   1.000
_cell.length_c   1.000
_cell.angle_alpha   90.00
_cell.angle_beta   90.00
_cell.angle_gamma   90.00
#
_symmetry.space_group_name_H-M   'P 1'
#
loop_
_entity.id
_entity.type
_entity.pdbx_description
1 polymer ?
#
loop_
_entity_poly.entity_id
_entity_poly.type
_entity_poly.pdbx_seq_one_letter_code
_entity_poly.pdbx_strand_id
1 'polypeptide(L)'
;MELLRLANSKEDYEDVAEEIYRLRELKQEVMIKNAAREGLRQRIEEMTKFLKEQPQKLEVYDDLLVRRLIDRITVDERLLTIEFKSGIEIKKEL
;
A
#
# COMPACT_ATOMS: atom_id res chain seq x y z
N MET A 1 -61.70 15.39 12.38
CA MET A 1 -60.67 14.67 13.17
C MET A 1 -59.60 14.03 12.28
N GLU A 2 -59.24 14.67 11.15
CA GLU A 2 -58.29 14.08 10.19
C GLU A 2 -56.92 14.77 10.26
N LEU A 3 -56.92 16.09 10.54
CA LEU A 3 -55.71 16.89 10.77
C LEU A 3 -54.94 16.50 12.05
N LEU A 4 -55.63 16.01 13.07
CA LEU A 4 -55.01 15.47 14.30
C LEU A 4 -54.32 14.13 14.09
N ARG A 5 -54.75 13.36 13.08
CA ARG A 5 -54.19 12.04 12.77
C ARG A 5 -52.90 12.15 11.96
N LEU A 6 -52.81 13.17 11.09
CA LEU A 6 -51.59 13.53 10.36
C LEU A 6 -50.54 14.17 11.28
N ALA A 7 -50.96 14.92 12.31
CA ALA A 7 -50.05 15.43 13.35
C ALA A 7 -49.50 14.32 14.27
N ASN A 8 -50.12 13.13 14.25
CA ASN A 8 -49.81 12.01 15.14
C ASN A 8 -48.81 11.01 14.56
N SER A 9 -48.42 11.09 13.28
CA SER A 9 -47.41 10.20 12.70
C SER A 9 -45.98 10.68 12.99
N LYS A 10 -45.76 11.33 14.15
CA LYS A 10 -44.42 11.74 14.64
C LYS A 10 -43.39 10.61 14.55
N GLU A 11 -43.85 9.35 14.65
CA GLU A 11 -43.06 8.14 14.40
C GLU A 11 -42.33 8.16 13.04
N ASP A 12 -42.99 8.55 11.94
CA ASP A 12 -42.36 8.63 10.62
C ASP A 12 -41.24 9.69 10.56
N TYR A 13 -41.41 10.80 11.29
CA TYR A 13 -40.38 11.85 11.37
C TYR A 13 -39.18 11.43 12.22
N GLU A 14 -39.42 10.64 13.26
CA GLU A 14 -38.39 10.11 14.14
C GLU A 14 -37.56 9.04 13.40
N ASP A 15 -38.22 8.15 12.66
CA ASP A 15 -37.57 7.13 11.80
C ASP A 15 -36.68 7.77 10.72
N VAL A 16 -37.18 8.82 10.06
CA VAL A 16 -36.42 9.58 9.07
C VAL A 16 -35.24 10.31 9.71
N ALA A 17 -35.43 10.88 10.90
CA ALA A 17 -34.36 11.55 11.62
C ALA A 17 -33.26 10.56 12.02
N GLU A 18 -33.62 9.39 12.56
CA GLU A 18 -32.68 8.33 12.90
C GLU A 18 -31.91 7.84 11.68
N GLU A 19 -32.57 7.66 10.53
CA GLU A 19 -31.89 7.25 9.31
C GLU A 19 -30.90 8.30 8.81
N ILE A 20 -31.24 9.61 8.93
CA ILE A 20 -30.32 10.70 8.63
C ILE A 20 -29.08 10.65 9.54
N TYR A 21 -29.25 10.35 10.83
CA TYR A 21 -28.12 10.20 11.75
C TYR A 21 -27.25 8.99 11.39
N ARG A 22 -27.85 7.82 11.15
CA ARG A 22 -27.13 6.61 10.72
C ARG A 22 -26.32 6.85 9.45
N LEU A 23 -26.91 7.49 8.44
CA LEU A 23 -26.24 7.79 7.17
C LEU A 23 -25.08 8.79 7.34
N ARG A 24 -25.19 9.75 8.27
CA ARG A 24 -24.10 10.70 8.58
C ARG A 24 -22.93 10.00 9.24
N GLU A 25 -23.19 9.11 10.20
CA GLU A 25 -22.14 8.32 10.84
C GLU A 25 -21.43 7.41 9.83
N LEU A 26 -22.20 6.71 8.99
CA LEU A 26 -21.64 5.86 7.94
C LEU A 26 -20.76 6.66 6.96
N LYS A 27 -21.21 7.84 6.54
CA LYS A 27 -20.42 8.74 5.69
C LYS A 27 -19.11 9.13 6.38
N GLN A 28 -19.16 9.50 7.66
CA GLN A 28 -17.98 9.90 8.42
C GLN A 28 -16.96 8.75 8.51
N GLU A 29 -17.41 7.55 8.82
CA GLU A 29 -16.55 6.36 8.86
C GLU A 29 -15.88 6.08 7.52
N VAL A 30 -16.65 6.13 6.43
CA VAL A 30 -16.14 5.89 5.08
C VAL A 30 -15.12 6.96 4.70
N MET A 31 -15.34 8.22 5.05
CA MET A 31 -14.38 9.30 4.80
C MET A 31 -13.07 9.08 5.56
N ILE A 32 -13.11 8.66 6.82
CA ILE A 32 -11.91 8.36 7.62
C ILE A 32 -11.15 7.17 7.02
N LYS A 33 -11.87 6.08 6.70
CA LYS A 33 -11.29 4.89 6.07
C LYS A 33 -10.64 5.23 4.72
N ASN A 34 -11.27 6.07 3.90
CA ASN A 34 -10.73 6.51 2.62
C ASN A 34 -9.50 7.40 2.79
N ALA A 35 -9.53 8.36 3.72
CA ALA A 35 -8.38 9.22 4.01
C ALA A 35 -7.16 8.40 4.45
N ALA A 36 -7.35 7.37 5.27
CA ALA A 36 -6.27 6.46 5.67
C ALA A 36 -5.71 5.64 4.48
N ARG A 37 -6.55 5.30 3.51
CA ARG A 37 -6.14 4.52 2.31
C ARG A 37 -5.46 5.37 1.25
N GLU A 38 -5.77 6.66 1.19
CA GLU A 38 -5.25 7.58 0.18
C GLU A 38 -3.71 7.68 0.24
N GLY A 39 -3.13 7.78 1.44
CA GLY A 39 -1.66 7.83 1.59
C GLY A 39 -0.95 6.56 1.11
N LEU A 40 -1.54 5.39 1.35
CA LEU A 40 -0.99 4.12 0.82
C LEU A 40 -1.07 4.08 -0.70
N ARG A 41 -2.19 4.54 -1.27
CA ARG A 41 -2.41 4.59 -2.71
C ARG A 41 -1.42 5.54 -3.40
N GLN A 42 -1.19 6.73 -2.82
CA GLN A 42 -0.19 7.68 -3.30
C GLN A 42 1.22 7.07 -3.27
N ARG A 43 1.60 6.41 -2.19
CA ARG A 43 2.91 5.75 -2.08
C ARG A 43 3.09 4.63 -3.11
N ILE A 44 2.06 3.84 -3.39
CA ILE A 44 2.10 2.81 -4.44
C ILE A 44 2.28 3.45 -5.82
N GLU A 45 1.57 4.54 -6.10
CA GLU A 45 1.67 5.26 -7.36
C GLU A 45 3.06 5.88 -7.55
N GLU A 46 3.60 6.53 -6.53
CA GLU A 46 4.96 7.08 -6.51
C GLU A 46 6.02 6.00 -6.75
N MET A 47 5.93 4.86 -6.04
CA MET A 47 6.86 3.75 -6.22
C MET A 47 6.76 3.14 -7.62
N THR A 48 5.54 2.99 -8.13
CA THR A 48 5.31 2.47 -9.49
C THR A 48 5.92 3.40 -10.54
N LYS A 49 5.73 4.71 -10.38
CA LYS A 49 6.32 5.73 -11.26
C LYS A 49 7.85 5.70 -11.19
N PHE A 50 8.41 5.70 -10.00
CA PHE A 50 9.86 5.62 -9.79
C PHE A 50 10.48 4.42 -10.51
N LEU A 51 9.89 3.23 -10.36
CA LEU A 51 10.37 2.01 -11.01
C LEU A 51 10.25 2.06 -12.54
N LYS A 52 9.20 2.69 -13.08
CA LYS A 52 9.02 2.86 -14.53
C LYS A 52 9.99 3.88 -15.14
N GLU A 53 10.37 4.90 -14.37
CA GLU A 53 11.34 5.91 -14.79
C GLU A 53 12.78 5.40 -14.72
N GLN A 54 13.04 4.31 -13.99
CA GLN A 54 14.38 3.70 -14.00
C GLN A 54 14.69 3.13 -15.39
N PRO A 55 15.94 3.29 -15.88
CA PRO A 55 16.35 2.71 -17.14
C PRO A 55 16.16 1.18 -17.11
N GLN A 56 15.38 0.67 -18.06
CA GLN A 56 15.02 -0.75 -18.19
C GLN A 56 16.21 -1.68 -18.47
N LYS A 57 17.35 -1.10 -18.85
CA LYS A 57 18.61 -1.79 -19.05
C LYS A 57 19.66 -1.22 -18.09
N LEU A 58 20.21 -2.09 -17.25
CA LEU A 58 21.56 -1.90 -16.71
C LEU A 58 22.53 -1.99 -17.89
N GLU A 59 22.75 -0.87 -18.59
CA GLU A 59 23.75 -0.81 -19.67
C GLU A 59 25.18 -0.80 -19.12
N VAL A 60 25.34 -0.40 -17.86
CA VAL A 60 26.62 -0.33 -17.16
C VAL A 60 26.52 -1.09 -15.85
N TYR A 61 27.50 -1.94 -15.61
CA TYR A 61 27.68 -2.62 -14.33
C TYR A 61 27.99 -1.57 -13.24
N ASP A 62 27.10 -1.45 -12.27
CA ASP A 62 27.25 -0.54 -11.13
C ASP A 62 27.75 -1.32 -9.91
N ASP A 63 29.05 -1.17 -9.64
CA ASP A 63 29.73 -1.79 -8.51
C ASP A 63 29.10 -1.44 -7.16
N LEU A 64 28.57 -0.22 -6.99
CA LEU A 64 27.97 0.22 -5.73
C LEU A 64 26.62 -0.47 -5.52
N LEU A 65 25.80 -0.61 -6.57
CA LEU A 65 24.54 -1.35 -6.51
C LEU A 65 24.79 -2.83 -6.25
N VAL A 66 25.73 -3.46 -6.96
CA VAL A 66 26.06 -4.88 -6.77
C VAL A 66 26.57 -5.13 -5.35
N ARG A 67 27.47 -4.28 -4.83
CA ARG A 67 27.93 -4.36 -3.43
C ARG A 67 26.81 -4.23 -2.42
N ARG A 68 25.77 -3.43 -2.70
CA ARG A 68 24.60 -3.30 -1.80
C ARG A 68 23.75 -4.57 -1.77
N LEU A 69 23.72 -5.33 -2.86
CA LEU A 69 22.95 -6.56 -2.98
C LEU A 69 23.66 -7.78 -2.37
N ILE A 70 24.99 -7.74 -2.28
CA ILE A 70 25.79 -8.79 -1.65
C ILE A 70 25.58 -8.78 -0.12
N ASP A 71 25.40 -9.96 0.45
CA ASP A 71 25.37 -10.20 1.89
C ASP A 71 26.76 -10.67 2.38
N ARG A 72 27.34 -11.67 1.72
CA ARG A 72 28.65 -12.24 2.07
C ARG A 72 29.43 -12.69 0.85
N ILE A 73 30.76 -12.58 0.93
CA ILE A 73 31.70 -13.22 0.00
C ILE A 73 32.63 -14.12 0.80
N THR A 74 32.71 -15.40 0.41
CA THR A 74 33.60 -16.40 0.99
C THR A 74 34.62 -16.85 -0.05
N VAL A 75 35.89 -16.89 0.34
CA VAL A 75 37.00 -17.29 -0.54
C VAL A 75 37.69 -18.50 0.08
N ASP A 76 37.59 -19.64 -0.60
CA ASP A 76 38.32 -20.87 -0.30
C ASP A 76 39.48 -21.06 -1.29
N GLU A 77 40.25 -22.16 -1.19
CA GLU A 77 41.47 -22.38 -1.98
C GLU A 77 41.29 -22.24 -3.51
N ARG A 78 40.15 -22.69 -4.03
CA ARG A 78 39.81 -22.63 -5.48
C ARG A 78 38.36 -22.26 -5.75
N LEU A 79 37.65 -21.76 -4.73
CA LEU A 79 36.22 -21.50 -4.82
C LEU A 79 35.88 -20.14 -4.23
N LEU A 80 35.22 -19.32 -5.03
CA LEU A 80 34.60 -18.08 -4.63
C LEU A 80 33.09 -18.32 -4.50
N THR A 81 32.55 -18.07 -3.31
CA THR A 81 31.10 -18.11 -3.04
C THR A 81 30.58 -16.71 -2.73
N ILE A 82 29.56 -16.27 -3.45
CA ILE A 82 28.90 -14.96 -3.29
C ILE A 82 27.44 -15.20 -2.88
N GLU A 83 27.09 -14.77 -1.69
CA GLU A 83 25.73 -14.81 -1.15
C GLU A 83 25.09 -13.42 -1.30
N PHE A 84 23.92 -13.35 -1.93
CA PHE A 84 23.13 -12.13 -2.06
C PHE A 84 22.09 -12.05 -0.94
N LYS A 85 21.69 -10.84 -0.57
CA LYS A 85 20.63 -10.59 0.43
C LYS A 85 19.27 -11.20 0.06
N SER A 86 19.07 -11.52 -1.22
CA SER A 86 17.90 -12.26 -1.70
C SER A 86 17.93 -13.76 -1.35
N GLY A 87 19.05 -14.27 -0.83
CA GLY A 87 19.30 -15.69 -0.61
C GLY A 87 19.86 -16.43 -1.84
N ILE A 88 20.14 -15.72 -2.93
CA ILE A 88 20.80 -16.31 -4.11
C ILE A 88 22.27 -16.57 -3.78
N GLU A 89 22.76 -17.77 -4.11
CA GLU A 89 24.17 -18.14 -3.97
C GLU A 89 24.80 -18.38 -5.34
N ILE A 90 25.94 -17.74 -5.61
CA ILE A 90 26.74 -17.95 -6.83
C ILE A 90 28.11 -18.50 -6.42
N LYS A 91 28.51 -19.60 -7.06
CA LYS A 91 29.82 -20.23 -6.88
C LYS A 91 30.64 -20.11 -8.15
N LYS A 92 31.91 -19.75 -8.02
CA LYS A 92 32.87 -19.61 -9.13
C LYS A 92 34.20 -20.26 -8.75
N GLU A 93 34.70 -21.14 -9.60
CA GLU A 93 36.05 -21.67 -9.45
C GLU A 93 37.09 -20.60 -9.82
N LEU A 94 38.15 -20.49 -9.00
CA LEU A 94 39.24 -19.51 -9.15
C LEU A 94 40.42 -20.08 -9.92
#